data_AF-A0A9D6F998-F1
#
_entry.id   AF-A0A9D6F998-F1
#
_cell.length_a   1.000
_cell.length_b   1.000
_cell.length_c   1.000
_cell.angle_alpha   90.00
_cell.angle_beta   90.00
_cell.angle_gamma   90.00
#
_symmetry.space_group_name_H-M   'P 1'
#
loop_
_entity.id
_entity.type
_entity.pdbx_description
1 polymer ?
#
loop_
_entity_poly.entity_id
_entity_poly.type
_entity_poly.pdbx_seq_one_letter_code
_entity_poly.pdbx_strand_id
1 'polypeptide(L)'
;MRKLVQALFLKTLPHLQVGPRMKQMVRLCDGVLEIQGDRIALHPGRAVRVVAMGKAAIEMTHTLAEIMLDVRLRGVVAAPAIPKFPLRGFEYFAGGHPYPNEQSWRAAEAALSLLDQRNVTEDDLVIFLISGGGSTLMERPLKPFGGGTVGLAKIEPSISLQELRRFHEILVTCGANIQEINTVRKHFSVVKGGRLAQAAWPARQITLYVSDVPEHLPSMVASGPSMPDDSTLEECDQIMVRYGILWRFPSIFRTVFETGALKDTPKLGDPCFGRSLYYCLLANSNAVEKLAELAEAAGVVVETDTRCDDWNFQKAADYLLDALGGLRQGNPGKPVAIISGGELSCPVTGDGMGGRNQAFVLDCVTKIAGLPVVVLSAGTDGIDGNSPAAGAIADGQSLE
;
A
#
# COMPACT_ATOMS: atom_id res chain seq x y z
N MET A 1 -13.49 -22.17 22.57
CA MET A 1 -12.33 -21.57 21.89
C MET A 1 -12.73 -20.71 20.69
N ARG A 2 -13.49 -21.22 19.70
CA ARG A 2 -13.90 -20.48 18.48
C ARG A 2 -14.46 -19.07 18.73
N LYS A 3 -15.45 -18.95 19.64
CA LYS A 3 -16.05 -17.66 20.02
C LYS A 3 -15.04 -16.68 20.64
N LEU A 4 -14.05 -17.17 21.39
CA LEU A 4 -13.02 -16.33 22.00
C LEU A 4 -12.13 -15.73 20.91
N VAL A 5 -11.61 -16.57 19.99
CA VAL A 5 -10.75 -16.12 18.88
C VAL A 5 -11.46 -15.07 18.01
N GLN A 6 -12.73 -15.33 17.65
CA GLN A 6 -13.52 -14.37 16.89
C GLN A 6 -13.75 -13.06 17.66
N ALA A 7 -14.07 -13.14 18.96
CA ALA A 7 -14.28 -11.96 19.79
C ALA A 7 -13.00 -11.12 19.96
N LEU A 8 -11.84 -11.77 20.10
CA LEU A 8 -10.55 -11.09 20.18
C LEU A 8 -10.25 -10.35 18.88
N PHE A 9 -10.37 -11.01 17.73
CA PHE A 9 -10.19 -10.38 16.42
C PHE A 9 -11.11 -9.17 16.23
N LEU A 10 -12.41 -9.31 16.50
CA LEU A 10 -13.39 -8.22 16.36
C LEU A 10 -13.12 -7.06 17.33
N LYS A 11 -12.61 -7.33 18.54
CA LYS A 11 -12.20 -6.29 19.49
C LYS A 11 -10.93 -5.56 19.06
N THR A 12 -10.08 -6.17 18.24
CA THR A 12 -8.90 -5.52 17.68
C THR A 12 -9.28 -4.48 16.61
N LEU A 13 -10.28 -4.75 15.77
CA LEU A 13 -10.61 -3.91 14.60
C LEU A 13 -10.85 -2.41 14.89
N PRO A 14 -11.57 -2.01 15.96
CA PRO A 14 -11.75 -0.59 16.29
C PRO A 14 -10.43 0.16 16.56
N HIS A 15 -9.36 -0.55 16.95
CA HIS A 15 -8.03 0.04 17.17
C HIS A 15 -7.22 0.20 15.88
N LEU A 16 -7.71 -0.35 14.76
CA LEU A 16 -7.06 -0.32 13.45
C LEU A 16 -7.75 0.64 12.47
N GLN A 17 -8.55 1.57 13.00
CA GLN A 17 -9.22 2.58 12.18
C GLN A 17 -8.28 3.76 11.89
N VAL A 18 -8.16 4.09 10.59
CA VAL A 18 -7.21 5.08 10.09
C VAL A 18 -7.54 6.47 10.64
N GLY A 19 -8.80 6.88 10.59
CA GLY A 19 -9.25 8.20 11.05
C GLY A 19 -8.94 8.47 12.53
N PRO A 20 -9.42 7.64 13.47
CA PRO A 20 -9.09 7.77 14.89
C PRO A 20 -7.59 7.81 15.16
N ARG A 21 -6.80 6.94 14.50
CA ARG A 21 -5.35 6.91 14.65
C ARG A 21 -4.70 8.20 14.14
N MET A 22 -5.14 8.70 12.99
CA MET A 22 -4.67 9.95 12.44
C MET A 22 -4.98 11.14 13.36
N LYS A 23 -6.17 11.21 13.97
CA LYS A 23 -6.52 12.25 14.96
C LYS A 23 -5.69 12.19 16.24
N GLN A 24 -5.20 11.01 16.63
CA GLN A 24 -4.29 10.89 17.76
C GLN A 24 -2.89 11.43 17.43
N MET A 25 -2.42 11.16 16.21
CA MET A 25 -1.07 11.47 15.76
C MET A 25 -0.87 12.87 15.22
N VAL A 26 -1.90 13.44 14.58
CA VAL A 26 -1.83 14.71 13.85
C VAL A 26 -2.73 15.71 14.56
N ARG A 27 -2.15 16.86 14.94
CA ARG A 27 -2.86 17.96 15.60
C ARG A 27 -2.51 19.27 14.95
N LEU A 28 -3.46 20.20 14.94
CA LEU A 28 -3.22 21.57 14.51
C LEU A 28 -3.48 22.50 15.69
N CYS A 29 -2.48 23.27 16.09
CA CYS A 29 -2.59 24.25 17.18
C CYS A 29 -1.95 25.57 16.73
N ASP A 30 -2.71 26.67 16.74
CA ASP A 30 -2.24 28.02 16.40
C ASP A 30 -1.44 28.11 15.08
N GLY A 31 -1.93 27.43 14.03
CA GLY A 31 -1.26 27.40 12.73
C GLY A 31 0.01 26.53 12.67
N VAL A 32 0.27 25.72 13.70
CA VAL A 32 1.36 24.75 13.75
C VAL A 32 0.79 23.34 13.68
N LEU A 33 1.21 22.59 12.67
CA LEU A 33 0.88 21.17 12.52
C LEU A 33 1.88 20.35 13.34
N GLU A 34 1.37 19.58 14.29
CA GLU A 34 2.15 18.71 15.18
C GLU A 34 1.92 17.25 14.81
N ILE A 35 3.00 16.51 14.54
CA ILE A 35 2.96 15.10 14.16
C ILE A 35 4.10 14.36 14.85
N GLN A 36 3.79 13.42 15.74
CA GLN A 36 4.78 12.64 16.51
C GLN A 36 5.92 13.48 17.15
N GLY A 37 5.62 14.71 17.57
CA GLY A 37 6.59 15.62 18.20
C GLY A 37 7.26 16.62 17.25
N ASP A 38 7.22 16.38 15.93
CA ASP A 38 7.61 17.37 14.94
C ASP A 38 6.59 18.51 14.87
N ARG A 39 7.08 19.74 14.69
CA ARG A 39 6.27 20.96 14.66
C ARG A 39 6.51 21.72 13.37
N ILE A 40 5.45 21.92 12.60
CA ILE A 40 5.53 22.44 11.24
C ILE A 40 4.60 23.66 11.15
N ALA A 41 5.19 24.85 11.16
CA ALA A 41 4.44 26.09 11.00
C ALA A 41 3.84 26.17 9.58
N LEU A 42 2.54 26.46 9.52
CA LEU A 42 1.84 26.69 8.26
C LEU A 42 2.03 28.15 7.84
N HIS A 43 2.25 28.38 6.55
CA HIS A 43 2.33 29.73 6.00
C HIS A 43 0.93 30.35 5.91
N PRO A 44 0.67 31.49 6.58
CA PRO A 44 -0.63 32.15 6.53
C PRO A 44 -1.04 32.52 5.10
N GLY A 45 -2.30 32.27 4.74
CA GLY A 45 -2.85 32.61 3.43
C GLY A 45 -2.48 31.65 2.29
N ARG A 46 -1.58 30.68 2.51
CA ARG A 46 -1.30 29.62 1.54
C ARG A 46 -2.18 28.40 1.79
N ALA A 47 -2.64 27.79 0.70
CA ALA A 47 -3.39 26.54 0.77
C ALA A 47 -2.42 25.37 0.94
N VAL A 48 -2.75 24.43 1.82
CA VAL A 48 -2.04 23.15 1.90
C VAL A 48 -2.49 22.26 0.75
N ARG A 49 -1.52 21.74 0.00
CA ARG A 49 -1.78 20.83 -1.13
C ARG A 49 -1.81 19.40 -0.63
N VAL A 50 -2.82 18.64 -1.03
CA VAL A 50 -2.99 17.26 -0.59
C VAL A 50 -3.05 16.34 -1.79
N VAL A 51 -2.22 15.30 -1.81
CA VAL A 51 -2.31 14.21 -2.79
C VAL A 51 -2.56 12.92 -2.04
N ALA A 52 -3.76 12.37 -2.21
CA ALA A 52 -4.20 11.17 -1.52
C ALA A 52 -4.40 10.01 -2.51
N MET A 53 -3.86 8.83 -2.19
CA MET A 53 -4.04 7.63 -3.01
C MET A 53 -4.10 6.35 -2.17
N GLY A 54 -4.99 5.44 -2.54
CA GLY A 54 -5.15 4.17 -1.83
C GLY A 54 -6.59 3.91 -1.37
N LYS A 55 -6.84 2.70 -0.86
CA LYS A 55 -8.13 2.30 -0.30
C LYS A 55 -8.64 3.24 0.81
N ALA A 56 -7.75 3.76 1.65
CA ALA A 56 -8.07 4.67 2.76
C ALA A 56 -7.98 6.16 2.39
N ALA A 57 -7.69 6.50 1.12
CA ALA A 57 -7.43 7.89 0.71
C ALA A 57 -8.58 8.85 1.03
N ILE A 58 -9.82 8.41 0.87
CA ILE A 58 -11.01 9.20 1.22
C ILE A 58 -11.05 9.47 2.73
N GLU A 59 -10.96 8.42 3.55
CA GLU A 59 -11.03 8.54 5.01
C GLU A 59 -9.90 9.42 5.55
N MET A 60 -8.67 9.22 5.06
CA MET A 60 -7.51 10.03 5.43
C MET A 60 -7.72 11.50 5.06
N THR A 61 -8.23 11.77 3.85
CA THR A 61 -8.46 13.14 3.38
C THR A 61 -9.54 13.84 4.22
N HIS A 62 -10.64 13.15 4.49
CA HIS A 62 -11.72 13.67 5.34
C HIS A 62 -11.23 13.92 6.76
N THR A 63 -10.48 12.99 7.33
CA THR A 63 -9.90 13.15 8.67
C THR A 63 -8.93 14.32 8.72
N LEU A 64 -8.09 14.50 7.69
CA LEU A 64 -7.20 15.66 7.59
C LEU A 64 -7.99 16.97 7.56
N ALA A 65 -9.07 17.04 6.79
CA ALA A 65 -9.92 18.22 6.71
C ALA A 65 -10.61 18.54 8.04
N GLU A 66 -11.00 17.51 8.81
CA GLU A 66 -11.54 17.69 10.17
C GLU A 66 -10.48 18.18 11.17
N ILE A 67 -9.22 17.77 11.01
CA ILE A 67 -8.11 18.25 11.85
C ILE A 67 -7.74 19.69 11.49
N MET A 68 -7.85 20.05 10.21
CA MET A 68 -7.38 21.31 9.65
C MET A 68 -8.52 22.24 9.22
N LEU A 69 -9.58 22.35 10.03
CA LEU A 69 -10.82 23.08 9.69
C LEU A 69 -10.59 24.54 9.25
N ASP A 70 -9.65 25.24 9.90
CA ASP A 70 -9.34 26.65 9.62
C ASP A 70 -8.26 26.84 8.54
N VAL A 71 -7.83 25.76 7.89
CA VAL A 71 -6.80 25.79 6.85
C VAL A 71 -7.42 25.52 5.49
N ARG A 72 -7.08 26.35 4.51
CA ARG A 72 -7.49 26.11 3.14
C ARG A 72 -6.76 24.89 2.58
N LEU A 73 -7.50 23.81 2.33
CA LEU A 73 -6.99 22.63 1.65
C LEU A 73 -7.37 22.66 0.16
N ARG A 74 -6.47 22.15 -0.69
CA ARG A 74 -6.79 21.77 -2.08
C ARG A 74 -6.08 20.48 -2.43
N GLY A 75 -6.71 19.60 -3.19
CA GLY A 75 -6.09 18.29 -3.40
C GLY A 75 -6.70 17.41 -4.47
N VAL A 76 -6.03 16.28 -4.67
CA VAL A 76 -6.43 15.20 -5.56
C VAL A 76 -6.54 13.92 -4.74
N VAL A 77 -7.65 13.20 -4.89
CA VAL A 77 -7.92 11.95 -4.18
C VAL A 77 -8.18 10.83 -5.18
N ALA A 78 -7.35 9.80 -5.15
CA ALA A 78 -7.50 8.59 -5.96
C ALA A 78 -7.86 7.39 -5.08
N ALA A 79 -9.08 6.89 -5.21
CA ALA A 79 -9.62 5.82 -4.39
C ALA A 79 -10.47 4.84 -5.23
N PRO A 80 -10.85 3.65 -4.73
CA PRO A 80 -11.69 2.71 -5.47
C PRO A 80 -13.10 3.22 -5.80
N ALA A 81 -13.54 4.29 -5.13
CA ALA A 81 -14.83 4.94 -5.31
C ALA A 81 -14.72 6.44 -5.10
N ILE A 82 -15.80 7.17 -5.34
CA ILE A 82 -15.96 8.59 -5.00
C ILE A 82 -16.75 8.69 -3.70
N PRO A 83 -16.43 9.62 -2.77
CA PRO A 83 -17.21 9.79 -1.55
C PRO A 83 -18.62 10.29 -1.84
N LYS A 84 -19.57 9.92 -0.96
CA LYS A 84 -20.94 10.46 -1.00
C LYS A 84 -20.97 11.98 -0.79
N PHE A 85 -20.05 12.50 0.01
CA PHE A 85 -19.96 13.92 0.36
C PHE A 85 -18.56 14.44 0.02
N PRO A 86 -18.30 14.91 -1.21
CA PRO A 86 -16.99 15.41 -1.59
C PRO A 86 -16.66 16.72 -0.88
N LEU A 87 -15.39 16.89 -0.49
CA LEU A 87 -14.89 18.13 0.12
C LEU A 87 -14.66 19.21 -0.93
N ARG A 88 -14.92 20.47 -0.57
CA ARG A 88 -14.60 21.62 -1.40
C ARG A 88 -13.09 21.74 -1.59
N GLY A 89 -12.65 22.01 -2.82
CA GLY A 89 -11.23 22.16 -3.15
C GLY A 89 -10.52 20.84 -3.49
N PHE A 90 -11.24 19.72 -3.48
CA PHE A 90 -10.71 18.41 -3.84
C PHE A 90 -11.32 17.87 -5.13
N GLU A 91 -10.49 17.26 -5.96
CA GLU A 91 -10.89 16.46 -7.11
C GLU A 91 -10.79 14.97 -6.74
N TYR A 92 -11.84 14.20 -7.06
CA TYR A 92 -11.93 12.78 -6.71
C TYR A 92 -11.96 11.90 -7.96
N PHE A 93 -11.15 10.86 -7.97
CA PHE A 93 -11.01 9.91 -9.07
C PHE A 93 -11.24 8.48 -8.59
N ALA A 94 -12.20 7.79 -9.20
CA ALA A 94 -12.49 6.38 -8.97
C ALA A 94 -11.48 5.47 -9.71
N GLY A 95 -10.26 5.42 -9.19
CA GLY A 95 -9.15 4.66 -9.76
C GLY A 95 -9.45 3.15 -9.84
N GLY A 96 -8.82 2.49 -10.80
CA GLY A 96 -8.95 1.06 -11.00
C GLY A 96 -8.08 0.25 -10.04
N HIS A 97 -8.66 -0.82 -9.48
CA HIS A 97 -7.95 -1.82 -8.67
C HIS A 97 -8.55 -3.21 -8.96
N PRO A 98 -7.74 -4.26 -9.20
CA PRO A 98 -6.28 -4.32 -9.09
C PRO A 98 -5.51 -3.85 -10.33
N TYR A 99 -6.20 -3.35 -11.37
CA TYR A 99 -5.57 -2.83 -12.59
C TYR A 99 -5.94 -1.36 -12.82
N PRO A 100 -5.01 -0.51 -13.31
CA PRO A 100 -5.30 0.89 -13.56
C PRO A 100 -6.41 1.08 -14.61
N ASN A 101 -7.20 2.14 -14.45
CA ASN A 101 -8.24 2.54 -15.40
C ASN A 101 -8.01 4.00 -15.86
N GLU A 102 -8.94 4.55 -16.65
CA GLU A 102 -8.85 5.92 -17.14
C GLU A 102 -8.84 6.95 -15.99
N GLN A 103 -9.55 6.68 -14.89
CA GLN A 103 -9.55 7.54 -13.71
C GLN A 103 -8.22 7.46 -12.96
N SER A 104 -7.55 6.31 -12.94
CA SER A 104 -6.18 6.19 -12.41
C SER A 104 -5.19 7.09 -13.15
N TRP A 105 -5.36 7.16 -14.47
CA TRP A 105 -4.56 8.04 -15.32
C TRP A 105 -4.84 9.50 -15.02
N ARG A 106 -6.11 9.91 -15.08
CA ARG A 106 -6.52 11.30 -14.79
C ARG A 106 -6.10 11.77 -13.40
N ALA A 107 -6.16 10.89 -12.40
CA ALA A 107 -5.68 11.18 -11.06
C ALA A 107 -4.19 11.54 -11.04
N ALA A 108 -3.36 10.78 -11.78
CA ALA A 108 -1.94 11.06 -11.90
C ALA A 108 -1.68 12.39 -12.63
N GLU A 109 -2.45 12.71 -13.68
CA GLU A 109 -2.32 14.02 -14.37
C GLU A 109 -2.71 15.19 -13.46
N ALA A 110 -3.82 15.04 -12.72
CA ALA A 110 -4.29 16.05 -11.78
C ALA A 110 -3.28 16.25 -10.64
N ALA A 111 -2.70 15.18 -10.09
CA ALA A 111 -1.69 15.26 -9.05
C ALA A 111 -0.43 15.98 -9.55
N LEU A 112 0.07 15.65 -10.75
CA LEU A 112 1.22 16.33 -11.35
C LEU A 112 0.94 17.81 -11.65
N SER A 113 -0.29 18.13 -12.08
CA SER A 113 -0.72 19.53 -12.30
C SER A 113 -0.81 20.31 -10.99
N LEU A 114 -1.34 19.69 -9.93
CA LEU A 114 -1.39 20.28 -8.58
C LEU A 114 0.01 20.60 -8.03
N LEU A 115 0.97 19.74 -8.35
CA LEU A 115 2.37 19.81 -7.93
C LEU A 115 3.30 20.46 -8.97
N ASP A 116 2.77 21.14 -9.97
CA ASP A 116 3.62 21.77 -10.99
C ASP A 116 4.59 22.78 -10.34
N GLN A 117 5.90 22.59 -10.57
CA GLN A 117 6.98 23.39 -9.97
C GLN A 117 6.87 24.89 -10.28
N ARG A 118 6.19 25.27 -11.36
CA ARG A 118 5.91 26.69 -11.67
C ARG A 118 4.99 27.35 -10.63
N ASN A 119 4.28 26.54 -9.85
CA ASN A 119 3.30 26.95 -8.86
C ASN A 119 3.69 26.54 -7.43
N VAL A 120 4.84 25.89 -7.23
CA VAL A 120 5.26 25.34 -5.93
C VAL A 120 6.59 25.97 -5.51
N THR A 121 6.68 26.37 -4.25
CA THR A 121 7.81 27.08 -3.64
C THR A 121 8.10 26.52 -2.24
N GLU A 122 9.20 26.96 -1.62
CA GLU A 122 9.63 26.47 -0.30
C GLU A 122 8.65 26.77 0.86
N ASP A 123 7.80 27.79 0.68
CA ASP A 123 6.76 28.19 1.63
C ASP A 123 5.51 27.29 1.54
N ASP A 124 5.43 26.43 0.54
CA ASP A 124 4.28 25.54 0.38
C ASP A 124 4.44 24.29 1.26
N LEU A 125 3.30 23.77 1.72
CA LEU A 125 3.19 22.46 2.34
C LEU A 125 2.42 21.51 1.42
N VAL A 126 3.03 20.37 1.13
CA VAL A 126 2.41 19.24 0.44
C VAL A 126 2.26 18.08 1.41
N ILE A 127 1.04 17.56 1.54
CA ILE A 127 0.74 16.38 2.35
C ILE A 127 0.34 15.23 1.41
N PHE A 128 1.12 14.16 1.44
CA PHE A 128 0.82 12.90 0.79
C PHE A 128 0.10 11.98 1.76
N LEU A 129 -1.08 11.48 1.37
CA LEU A 129 -1.88 10.53 2.15
C LEU A 129 -1.91 9.19 1.38
N ILE A 130 -1.17 8.20 1.85
CA ILE A 130 -0.90 6.98 1.08
C ILE A 130 -1.38 5.74 1.82
N SER A 131 -2.09 4.84 1.15
CA SER A 131 -2.39 3.51 1.70
C SER A 131 -2.27 2.42 0.64
N GLY A 132 -2.43 1.16 1.07
CA GLY A 132 -2.50 0.00 0.19
C GLY A 132 -3.45 0.20 -1.02
N GLY A 133 -3.07 -0.38 -2.15
CA GLY A 133 -3.76 -0.24 -3.45
C GLY A 133 -3.40 1.02 -4.25
N GLY A 134 -2.64 1.97 -3.68
CA GLY A 134 -2.27 3.23 -4.35
C GLY A 134 -1.55 3.04 -5.69
N SER A 135 -0.76 1.98 -5.85
CA SER A 135 0.01 1.69 -7.08
C SER A 135 -0.83 1.61 -8.35
N THR A 136 -2.11 1.22 -8.27
CA THR A 136 -2.99 1.10 -9.45
C THR A 136 -4.04 2.21 -9.50
N LEU A 137 -4.37 2.79 -8.34
CA LEU A 137 -5.34 3.88 -8.22
C LEU A 137 -4.81 5.20 -8.75
N MET A 138 -3.49 5.43 -8.73
CA MET A 138 -2.84 6.57 -9.38
C MET A 138 -1.65 6.07 -10.18
N GLU A 139 -1.77 6.07 -11.51
CA GLU A 139 -0.72 5.59 -12.40
C GLU A 139 -0.73 6.34 -13.71
N ARG A 140 0.47 6.67 -14.19
CA ARG A 140 0.71 7.13 -15.55
C ARG A 140 2.11 6.67 -15.97
N PRO A 141 2.25 6.04 -17.15
CA PRO A 141 3.55 5.60 -17.63
C PRO A 141 4.41 6.81 -18.07
N LEU A 142 5.73 6.62 -18.08
CA LEU A 142 6.68 7.57 -18.65
C LEU A 142 6.31 7.90 -20.10
N LYS A 143 6.53 9.16 -20.49
CA LYS A 143 6.42 9.54 -21.90
C LYS A 143 7.56 8.88 -22.68
N PRO A 144 7.27 8.19 -23.78
CA PRO A 144 8.28 7.39 -24.47
C PRO A 144 9.36 8.20 -25.18
N PHE A 145 9.13 9.50 -25.42
CA PHE A 145 10.09 10.40 -26.07
C PHE A 145 10.05 11.78 -25.40
N GLY A 146 11.22 12.36 -25.11
CA GLY A 146 11.34 13.73 -24.62
C GLY A 146 10.98 14.72 -25.73
N GLY A 147 10.04 15.62 -25.45
CA GLY A 147 9.62 16.68 -26.37
C GLY A 147 10.78 17.61 -26.74
N GLY A 148 11.44 17.33 -27.85
CA GLY A 148 12.26 18.29 -28.58
C GLY A 148 11.41 18.92 -29.69
N THR A 149 11.23 20.24 -29.64
CA THR A 149 10.50 21.01 -30.64
C THR A 149 11.30 21.07 -31.94
N VAL A 150 10.98 20.22 -32.91
CA VAL A 150 11.29 20.49 -34.32
C VAL A 150 10.08 20.07 -35.16
N GLY A 151 9.64 21.02 -35.98
CA GLY A 151 8.33 21.03 -36.64
C GLY A 151 8.03 19.85 -37.57
N LEU A 152 6.76 19.86 -37.96
CA LEU A 152 5.97 18.83 -38.65
C LEU A 152 5.38 17.80 -37.68
N ALA A 153 4.05 17.69 -37.73
CA ALA A 153 3.19 16.89 -36.86
C ALA A 153 3.71 15.45 -36.64
N LYS A 154 4.57 15.28 -35.64
CA LYS A 154 4.94 13.96 -35.13
C LYS A 154 3.86 13.59 -34.13
N ILE A 155 3.03 12.62 -34.52
CA ILE A 155 2.23 11.85 -33.57
C ILE A 155 3.25 11.23 -32.61
N GLU A 156 3.44 11.83 -31.44
CA GLU A 156 4.20 11.19 -30.36
C GLU A 156 3.46 9.88 -30.05
N PRO A 157 4.12 8.71 -30.11
CA PRO A 157 3.49 7.47 -29.69
C PRO A 157 3.02 7.63 -28.24
N SER A 158 1.71 7.59 -28.01
CA SER A 158 1.13 7.62 -26.67
C SER A 158 0.87 6.19 -26.22
N ILE A 159 1.35 5.83 -25.03
CA ILE A 159 1.00 4.56 -24.40
C ILE A 159 -0.50 4.55 -24.13
N SER A 160 -1.22 3.57 -24.68
CA SER A 160 -2.65 3.40 -24.42
C SER A 160 -2.91 2.78 -23.05
N LEU A 161 -4.12 2.98 -22.50
CA LEU A 161 -4.53 2.35 -21.25
C LEU A 161 -4.52 0.80 -21.35
N GLN A 162 -4.83 0.25 -22.52
CA GLN A 162 -4.81 -1.20 -22.74
C GLN A 162 -3.38 -1.75 -22.66
N GLU A 163 -2.41 -1.05 -23.26
CA GLU A 163 -1.00 -1.42 -23.15
C GLU A 163 -0.49 -1.30 -21.72
N LEU A 164 -0.87 -0.24 -21.00
CA LEU A 164 -0.53 -0.10 -19.57
C LEU A 164 -1.09 -1.26 -18.74
N ARG A 165 -2.37 -1.61 -18.92
CA ARG A 165 -2.96 -2.78 -18.25
C ARG A 165 -2.20 -4.06 -18.58
N ARG A 166 -1.89 -4.26 -19.85
CA ARG A 166 -1.14 -5.44 -20.30
C ARG A 166 0.26 -5.52 -19.69
N PHE A 167 0.95 -4.39 -19.59
CA PHE A 167 2.24 -4.28 -18.88
C PHE A 167 2.10 -4.72 -17.42
N HIS A 168 1.09 -4.21 -16.71
CA HIS A 168 0.83 -4.61 -15.31
C HIS A 168 0.47 -6.09 -15.17
N GLU A 169 -0.38 -6.64 -16.05
CA GLU A 169 -0.74 -8.06 -16.08
C GLU A 169 0.48 -8.97 -16.25
N ILE A 170 1.40 -8.62 -17.16
CA ILE A 170 2.62 -9.41 -17.40
C ILE A 170 3.49 -9.42 -16.15
N LEU A 171 3.63 -8.27 -15.48
CA LEU A 171 4.40 -8.18 -14.23
C LEU A 171 3.81 -9.03 -13.11
N VAL A 172 2.50 -9.00 -12.90
CA VAL A 172 1.88 -9.81 -11.82
C VAL A 172 1.83 -11.30 -12.13
N THR A 173 1.98 -11.69 -13.41
CA THR A 173 1.94 -13.10 -13.85
C THR A 173 3.32 -13.66 -14.24
N CYS A 174 4.42 -12.92 -14.02
CA CYS A 174 5.75 -13.40 -14.40
C CYS A 174 6.45 -14.26 -13.34
N GLY A 175 5.87 -14.38 -12.14
CA GLY A 175 6.47 -15.13 -11.02
C GLY A 175 7.55 -14.37 -10.25
N ALA A 176 7.71 -13.07 -10.51
CA ALA A 176 8.53 -12.18 -9.69
C ALA A 176 7.84 -11.88 -8.37
N ASN A 177 8.63 -11.61 -7.32
CA ASN A 177 8.08 -11.17 -6.04
C ASN A 177 7.63 -9.70 -6.10
N ILE A 178 6.92 -9.23 -5.07
CA ILE A 178 6.36 -7.87 -5.07
C ILE A 178 7.43 -6.77 -5.13
N GLN A 179 8.60 -6.99 -4.54
CA GLN A 179 9.73 -6.06 -4.58
C GLN A 179 10.25 -5.90 -6.00
N GLU A 180 10.50 -7.01 -6.70
CA GLU A 180 10.94 -7.02 -8.09
C GLU A 180 9.91 -6.39 -9.03
N ILE A 181 8.62 -6.73 -8.84
CA ILE A 181 7.52 -6.12 -9.60
C ILE A 181 7.51 -4.59 -9.39
N ASN A 182 7.66 -4.13 -8.15
CA ASN A 182 7.67 -2.71 -7.83
C ASN A 182 8.90 -2.01 -8.40
N THR A 183 10.08 -2.64 -8.40
CA THR A 183 11.29 -2.10 -9.07
C THR A 183 10.98 -1.77 -10.52
N VAL A 184 10.41 -2.70 -11.29
CA VAL A 184 10.07 -2.42 -12.69
C VAL A 184 8.98 -1.36 -12.81
N ARG A 185 7.89 -1.43 -12.01
CA ARG A 185 6.80 -0.43 -12.04
C ARG A 185 7.29 0.99 -11.77
N LYS A 186 8.18 1.16 -10.77
CA LYS A 186 8.75 2.46 -10.42
C LYS A 186 9.49 3.06 -11.61
N HIS A 187 10.31 2.29 -12.31
CA HIS A 187 11.10 2.78 -13.43
C HIS A 187 10.27 3.19 -14.64
N PHE A 188 9.07 2.63 -14.83
CA PHE A 188 8.19 2.96 -15.96
C PHE A 188 7.10 4.01 -15.67
N SER A 189 7.04 4.58 -14.46
CA SER A 189 5.95 5.48 -14.04
C SER A 189 6.41 6.93 -13.86
N VAL A 190 5.56 7.93 -14.17
CA VAL A 190 5.85 9.34 -13.84
C VAL A 190 5.50 9.74 -12.40
N VAL A 191 4.82 8.89 -11.63
CA VAL A 191 4.39 9.23 -10.26
C VAL A 191 5.02 8.37 -9.16
N LYS A 192 5.54 7.17 -9.50
CA LYS A 192 6.13 6.25 -8.52
C LYS A 192 7.61 6.53 -8.26
N GLY A 193 8.18 5.87 -7.25
CA GLY A 193 9.61 5.91 -6.95
C GLY A 193 10.10 7.34 -6.71
N GLY A 194 9.44 8.08 -5.83
CA GLY A 194 9.81 9.43 -5.46
C GLY A 194 9.43 10.54 -6.45
N ARG A 195 8.84 10.22 -7.60
CA ARG A 195 8.58 11.24 -8.63
C ARG A 195 7.49 12.24 -8.26
N LEU A 196 6.53 11.91 -7.38
CA LEU A 196 5.65 12.94 -6.83
C LEU A 196 6.37 13.86 -5.82
N ALA A 197 7.33 13.34 -5.05
CA ALA A 197 8.17 14.18 -4.21
C ALA A 197 9.05 15.12 -5.06
N GLN A 198 9.60 14.60 -6.17
CA GLN A 198 10.34 15.42 -7.13
C GLN A 198 9.48 16.52 -7.76
N ALA A 199 8.21 16.21 -8.09
CA ALA A 199 7.27 17.22 -8.57
C ALA A 199 6.96 18.27 -7.48
N ALA A 200 6.79 17.84 -6.23
CA ALA A 200 6.50 18.73 -5.11
C ALA A 200 7.68 19.60 -4.65
N TRP A 201 8.91 19.31 -5.06
CA TRP A 201 10.07 20.14 -4.72
C TRP A 201 9.93 21.56 -5.34
N PRO A 202 10.21 22.64 -4.59
CA PRO A 202 10.93 22.69 -3.31
C PRO A 202 10.07 22.79 -2.04
N ALA A 203 8.78 22.46 -2.10
CA ALA A 203 7.90 22.52 -0.92
C ALA A 203 8.38 21.63 0.24
N ARG A 204 7.94 21.98 1.45
CA ARG A 204 7.96 21.04 2.57
C ARG A 204 6.96 19.92 2.30
N GLN A 205 7.35 18.69 2.59
CA GLN A 205 6.56 17.50 2.27
C GLN A 205 6.33 16.66 3.52
N ILE A 206 5.10 16.22 3.72
CA ILE A 206 4.72 15.27 4.77
C ILE A 206 4.07 14.08 4.09
N THR A 207 4.49 12.87 4.40
CA THR A 207 3.78 11.66 4.00
C THR A 207 3.19 10.98 5.22
N LEU A 208 1.88 10.87 5.25
CA LEU A 208 1.16 10.00 6.19
C LEU A 208 0.77 8.75 5.45
N TYR A 209 1.18 7.58 5.95
CA TYR A 209 0.92 6.33 5.26
C TYR A 209 0.38 5.22 6.15
N VAL A 210 -0.39 4.32 5.55
CA VAL A 210 -0.82 3.05 6.15
C VAL A 210 -0.03 1.94 5.46
N SER A 211 0.75 1.20 6.25
CA SER A 211 1.68 0.18 5.77
C SER A 211 1.09 -1.22 5.91
N ASP A 212 0.88 -1.88 4.79
CA ASP A 212 0.69 -3.32 4.67
C ASP A 212 2.02 -4.07 4.41
N VAL A 213 3.11 -3.32 4.21
CA VAL A 213 4.47 -3.86 3.98
C VAL A 213 5.33 -3.82 5.26
N PRO A 214 6.43 -4.59 5.31
CA PRO A 214 7.37 -4.58 6.44
C PRO A 214 7.86 -3.17 6.79
N GLU A 215 7.99 -2.88 8.09
CA GLU A 215 8.30 -1.53 8.60
C GLU A 215 9.63 -0.95 8.11
N HIS A 216 10.58 -1.80 7.74
CA HIS A 216 11.89 -1.39 7.23
C HIS A 216 11.88 -1.00 5.74
N LEU A 217 10.75 -1.13 5.04
CA LEU A 217 10.60 -0.83 3.61
C LEU A 217 9.41 0.09 3.32
N PRO A 218 9.33 1.30 3.93
CA PRO A 218 8.18 2.19 3.75
C PRO A 218 7.97 2.65 2.30
N SER A 219 9.05 2.73 1.51
CA SER A 219 9.02 3.07 0.08
C SER A 219 8.31 2.02 -0.79
N MET A 220 7.95 0.87 -0.24
CA MET A 220 7.16 -0.15 -0.94
C MET A 220 5.66 0.19 -0.98
N VAL A 221 5.15 0.97 -0.01
CA VAL A 221 3.72 1.34 0.03
C VAL A 221 3.37 2.16 -1.19
N ALA A 222 2.37 1.69 -1.96
CA ALA A 222 1.96 2.30 -3.22
C ALA A 222 3.09 2.53 -4.25
N SER A 223 4.18 1.75 -4.15
CA SER A 223 5.41 1.95 -4.95
C SER A 223 6.11 3.29 -4.69
N GLY A 224 5.99 3.81 -3.46
CA GLY A 224 6.82 4.89 -2.93
C GLY A 224 6.77 6.21 -3.70
N PRO A 225 5.60 6.78 -4.03
CA PRO A 225 5.52 7.94 -4.92
C PRO A 225 6.15 9.21 -4.32
N SER A 226 6.19 9.34 -2.99
CA SER A 226 6.77 10.47 -2.25
C SER A 226 8.03 10.12 -1.46
N MET A 227 8.52 8.88 -1.57
CA MET A 227 9.65 8.36 -0.81
C MET A 227 10.83 8.02 -1.74
N PRO A 228 12.07 8.02 -1.21
CA PRO A 228 13.23 7.56 -1.96
C PRO A 228 13.06 6.14 -2.47
N ASP A 229 13.60 5.89 -3.66
CA ASP A 229 13.62 4.56 -4.24
C ASP A 229 15.04 3.97 -4.17
N ASP A 230 15.22 2.94 -3.34
CA ASP A 230 16.50 2.26 -3.19
C ASP A 230 16.85 1.35 -4.38
N SER A 231 15.85 0.98 -5.20
CA SER A 231 16.10 0.15 -6.37
C SER A 231 16.71 0.94 -7.51
N THR A 232 17.51 0.31 -8.36
CA THR A 232 18.21 1.00 -9.46
C THR A 232 17.68 0.61 -10.84
N LEU A 233 18.03 1.42 -11.85
CA LEU A 233 17.75 1.05 -13.23
C LEU A 233 18.48 -0.25 -13.62
N GLU A 234 19.68 -0.49 -13.11
CA GLU A 234 20.41 -1.74 -13.35
C GLU A 234 19.67 -2.95 -12.78
N GLU A 235 19.12 -2.85 -11.57
CA GLU A 235 18.30 -3.93 -11.00
C GLU A 235 17.02 -4.17 -11.80
N CYS A 236 16.38 -3.10 -12.29
CA CYS A 236 15.24 -3.19 -13.20
C CYS A 236 15.60 -4.02 -14.44
N ASP A 237 16.76 -3.75 -15.05
CA ASP A 237 17.28 -4.48 -16.21
C ASP A 237 17.50 -5.96 -15.89
N GLN A 238 18.16 -6.24 -14.77
CA GLN A 238 18.43 -7.61 -14.30
C GLN A 238 17.13 -8.40 -14.08
N ILE A 239 16.09 -7.78 -13.52
CA ILE A 239 14.77 -8.40 -13.34
C ILE A 239 14.12 -8.70 -14.69
N MET A 240 14.15 -7.76 -15.63
CA MET A 240 13.58 -7.97 -16.96
C MET A 240 14.25 -9.12 -17.71
N VAL A 241 15.57 -9.27 -17.58
CA VAL A 241 16.34 -10.39 -18.15
C VAL A 241 16.03 -11.70 -17.42
N ARG A 242 16.08 -11.72 -16.08
CA ARG A 242 15.85 -12.92 -15.25
C ARG A 242 14.52 -13.59 -15.56
N TYR A 243 13.46 -12.81 -15.70
CA TYR A 243 12.11 -13.32 -15.97
C TYR A 243 11.76 -13.38 -17.47
N GLY A 244 12.66 -12.93 -18.36
CA GLY A 244 12.42 -12.93 -19.81
C GLY A 244 11.16 -12.15 -20.24
N ILE A 245 10.79 -11.10 -19.50
CA ILE A 245 9.49 -10.42 -19.66
C ILE A 245 9.49 -9.31 -20.70
N LEU A 246 10.65 -8.79 -21.10
CA LEU A 246 10.76 -7.67 -22.04
C LEU A 246 10.07 -7.97 -23.39
N TRP A 247 10.21 -9.20 -23.90
CA TRP A 247 9.58 -9.66 -25.14
C TRP A 247 8.08 -9.89 -25.02
N ARG A 248 7.55 -9.97 -23.79
CA ARG A 248 6.11 -10.10 -23.51
C ARG A 248 5.44 -8.73 -23.44
N PHE A 249 6.17 -7.67 -23.08
CA PHE A 249 5.63 -6.32 -22.98
C PHE A 249 5.12 -5.79 -24.32
N PRO A 250 4.10 -4.90 -24.30
CA PRO A 250 3.71 -4.15 -25.48
C PRO A 250 4.91 -3.41 -26.09
N SER A 251 4.92 -3.28 -27.42
CA SER A 251 6.06 -2.76 -28.19
C SER A 251 6.53 -1.41 -27.67
N ILE A 252 5.62 -0.52 -27.28
CA ILE A 252 5.96 0.82 -26.79
C ILE A 252 6.81 0.79 -25.50
N PHE A 253 6.49 -0.09 -24.55
CA PHE A 253 7.28 -0.26 -23.31
C PHE A 253 8.65 -0.85 -23.60
N ARG A 254 8.72 -1.78 -24.57
CA ARG A 254 9.99 -2.33 -25.04
C ARG A 254 10.85 -1.26 -25.71
N THR A 255 10.27 -0.42 -26.57
CA THR A 255 10.99 0.70 -27.19
C THR A 255 11.51 1.67 -26.15
N VAL A 256 10.72 2.02 -25.13
CA VAL A 256 11.17 2.89 -24.03
C VAL A 256 12.41 2.32 -23.33
N PHE A 257 12.41 1.01 -23.13
CA PHE A 257 13.53 0.30 -22.55
C PHE A 257 14.77 0.33 -23.48
N GLU A 258 14.62 -0.17 -24.71
CA GLU A 258 15.72 -0.35 -25.67
C GLU A 258 16.36 0.96 -26.12
N THR A 259 15.62 2.07 -26.09
CA THR A 259 16.12 3.40 -26.46
C THR A 259 16.90 4.09 -25.34
N GLY A 260 16.97 3.49 -24.14
CA GLY A 260 17.60 4.11 -22.98
C GLY A 260 16.86 5.36 -22.49
N ALA A 261 15.56 5.48 -22.79
CA ALA A 261 14.74 6.62 -22.38
C ALA A 261 14.42 6.58 -20.86
N LEU A 262 14.54 5.41 -20.24
CA LEU A 262 14.39 5.26 -18.80
C LEU A 262 15.51 5.98 -18.06
N LYS A 263 15.11 6.78 -17.09
CA LYS A 263 16.02 7.36 -16.11
C LYS A 263 15.80 6.69 -14.77
N ASP A 264 16.86 6.69 -13.98
CA ASP A 264 16.76 6.23 -12.61
C ASP A 264 15.75 7.07 -11.81
N THR A 265 15.21 6.48 -10.75
CA THR A 265 14.30 7.14 -9.81
C THR A 265 15.09 7.98 -8.79
N PRO A 266 14.50 9.07 -8.26
CA PRO A 266 15.10 9.84 -7.16
C PRO A 266 15.55 8.95 -5.98
N LYS A 267 16.82 9.10 -5.60
CA LYS A 267 17.46 8.37 -4.48
C LYS A 267 17.43 9.20 -3.21
N LEU A 268 17.76 8.58 -2.07
CA LEU A 268 17.76 9.25 -0.76
C LEU A 268 18.57 10.56 -0.73
N GLY A 269 19.65 10.64 -1.51
CA GLY A 269 20.49 11.85 -1.64
C GLY A 269 19.93 12.94 -2.58
N ASP A 270 18.79 12.72 -3.23
CA ASP A 270 18.19 13.72 -4.11
C ASP A 270 17.63 14.91 -3.29
N PRO A 271 17.91 16.17 -3.68
CA PRO A 271 17.43 17.36 -2.98
C PRO A 271 15.90 17.41 -2.77
N CYS A 272 15.11 16.70 -3.60
CA CYS A 272 13.66 16.65 -3.43
C CYS A 272 13.20 16.04 -2.10
N PHE A 273 14.04 15.27 -1.41
CA PHE A 273 13.72 14.67 -0.11
C PHE A 273 14.24 15.48 1.08
N GLY A 274 15.04 16.54 0.86
CA GLY A 274 15.70 17.29 1.93
C GLY A 274 14.75 18.02 2.90
N ARG A 275 13.45 18.10 2.57
CA ARG A 275 12.39 18.71 3.40
C ARG A 275 11.19 17.78 3.58
N SER A 276 11.43 16.47 3.53
CA SER A 276 10.39 15.44 3.58
C SER A 276 10.37 14.73 4.93
N LEU A 277 9.17 14.54 5.49
CA LEU A 277 8.92 13.79 6.72
C LEU A 277 7.93 12.66 6.44
N TYR A 278 8.11 11.51 7.09
CA TYR A 278 7.36 10.28 6.83
C TYR A 278 6.81 9.72 8.14
N TYR A 279 5.51 9.51 8.22
CA TYR A 279 4.85 8.99 9.42
C TYR A 279 3.93 7.82 9.08
N CYS A 280 4.22 6.67 9.67
CA CYS A 280 3.36 5.49 9.60
C CYS A 280 2.18 5.69 10.57
N LEU A 281 0.96 5.80 10.03
CA LEU A 281 -0.25 5.88 10.84
C LEU A 281 -0.59 4.52 11.46
N LEU A 282 -0.61 3.50 10.62
CA LEU A 282 -0.96 2.12 10.96
C LEU A 282 -0.04 1.17 10.19
N ALA A 283 0.44 0.15 10.87
CA ALA A 283 1.20 -0.97 10.34
C ALA A 283 0.56 -2.30 10.77
N ASN A 284 0.95 -3.39 10.11
CA ASN A 284 0.52 -4.75 10.48
C ASN A 284 0.86 -5.08 11.95
N SER A 285 2.03 -4.63 12.43
CA SER A 285 2.47 -4.76 13.83
C SER A 285 1.43 -4.24 14.82
N ASN A 286 0.74 -3.13 14.52
CA ASN A 286 -0.28 -2.59 15.43
C ASN A 286 -1.46 -3.55 15.62
N ALA A 287 -1.82 -4.33 14.59
CA ALA A 287 -2.84 -5.37 14.68
C ALA A 287 -2.37 -6.55 15.53
N VAL A 288 -1.13 -7.00 15.31
CA VAL A 288 -0.49 -8.11 16.04
C VAL A 288 -0.35 -7.75 17.52
N GLU A 289 0.24 -6.60 17.84
CA GLU A 289 0.43 -6.09 19.20
C GLU A 289 -0.90 -5.96 19.93
N LYS A 290 -1.92 -5.36 19.29
CA LYS A 290 -3.21 -5.16 19.95
C LYS A 290 -3.95 -6.47 20.18
N LEU A 291 -3.87 -7.42 19.24
CA LEU A 291 -4.46 -8.73 19.43
C LEU A 291 -3.73 -9.51 20.53
N ALA A 292 -2.40 -9.40 20.62
CA ALA A 292 -1.59 -9.99 21.67
C ALA A 292 -1.99 -9.45 23.04
N GLU A 293 -2.05 -8.13 23.20
CA GLU A 293 -2.49 -7.46 24.44
C GLU A 293 -3.87 -7.99 24.90
N LEU A 294 -4.84 -8.07 23.98
CA LEU A 294 -6.19 -8.54 24.28
C LEU A 294 -6.23 -10.04 24.63
N ALA A 295 -5.39 -10.86 23.99
CA ALA A 295 -5.31 -12.29 24.26
C ALA A 295 -4.62 -12.58 25.60
N GLU A 296 -3.52 -11.88 25.91
CA GLU A 296 -2.83 -11.96 27.20
C GLU A 296 -3.74 -11.51 28.35
N ALA A 297 -4.50 -10.42 28.17
CA ALA A 297 -5.50 -9.98 29.12
C ALA A 297 -6.63 -11.00 29.34
N ALA A 298 -6.87 -11.90 28.38
CA ALA A 298 -7.80 -13.01 28.49
C ALA A 298 -7.17 -14.29 29.09
N GLY A 299 -5.90 -14.24 29.52
CA GLY A 299 -5.18 -15.35 30.14
C GLY A 299 -4.56 -16.35 29.15
N VAL A 300 -4.40 -15.96 27.89
CA VAL A 300 -3.74 -16.77 26.84
C VAL A 300 -2.24 -16.47 26.83
N VAL A 301 -1.42 -17.51 26.76
CA VAL A 301 0.02 -17.34 26.52
C VAL A 301 0.22 -17.10 25.03
N VAL A 302 0.81 -15.96 24.67
CA VAL A 302 0.92 -15.50 23.28
C VAL A 302 2.37 -15.54 22.84
N GLU A 303 2.60 -15.99 21.60
CA GLU A 303 3.83 -15.71 20.85
C GLU A 303 3.44 -15.03 19.53
N THR A 304 4.12 -13.94 19.20
CA THR A 304 3.90 -13.19 17.96
C THR A 304 4.90 -13.59 16.89
N ASP A 305 4.44 -13.78 15.65
CA ASP A 305 5.30 -14.22 14.54
C ASP A 305 4.99 -13.48 13.22
N THR A 306 5.94 -12.66 12.77
CA THR A 306 5.82 -11.90 11.51
C THR A 306 6.72 -12.45 10.39
N ARG A 307 7.23 -13.68 10.52
CA ARG A 307 8.19 -14.28 9.57
C ARG A 307 7.53 -14.85 8.31
N CYS A 308 6.24 -15.14 8.38
CA CYS A 308 5.50 -15.77 7.28
C CYS A 308 5.10 -14.79 6.16
N ASP A 309 5.50 -13.53 6.22
CA ASP A 309 5.22 -12.55 5.18
C ASP A 309 5.72 -13.01 3.80
N ASP A 310 4.89 -12.87 2.77
CA ASP A 310 5.09 -13.39 1.40
C ASP A 310 5.23 -14.91 1.25
N TRP A 311 5.16 -15.70 2.33
CA TRP A 311 5.26 -17.16 2.22
C TRP A 311 4.04 -17.75 1.54
N ASN A 312 4.25 -18.87 0.82
CA ASN A 312 3.15 -19.69 0.35
C ASN A 312 2.30 -20.14 1.56
N PHE A 313 0.98 -20.01 1.43
CA PHE A 313 0.04 -20.28 2.52
C PHE A 313 0.21 -21.68 3.16
N GLN A 314 0.58 -22.70 2.39
CA GLN A 314 0.76 -24.07 2.89
C GLN A 314 2.00 -24.17 3.78
N LYS A 315 3.12 -23.58 3.34
CA LYS A 315 4.35 -23.49 4.12
C LYS A 315 4.12 -22.73 5.43
N ALA A 316 3.36 -21.64 5.37
CA ALA A 316 3.00 -20.88 6.57
C ALA A 316 2.11 -21.70 7.51
N ALA A 317 1.15 -22.47 6.99
CA ALA A 317 0.28 -23.31 7.80
C ALA A 317 1.05 -24.40 8.55
N ASP A 318 1.95 -25.13 7.87
CA ASP A 318 2.81 -26.14 8.52
C ASP A 318 3.64 -25.50 9.65
N TYR A 319 4.32 -24.40 9.32
CA TYR A 319 5.21 -23.71 10.23
C TYR A 319 4.50 -23.17 11.49
N LEU A 320 3.37 -22.49 11.32
CA LEU A 320 2.63 -21.88 12.42
C LEU A 320 1.95 -22.93 13.32
N LEU A 321 1.50 -24.05 12.75
CA LEU A 321 0.94 -25.17 13.51
C LEU A 321 2.03 -25.90 14.32
N ASP A 322 3.22 -26.07 13.76
CA ASP A 322 4.38 -26.63 14.47
C ASP A 322 4.80 -25.71 15.63
N ALA A 323 4.88 -24.40 15.39
CA ALA A 323 5.17 -23.41 16.42
C ALA A 323 4.12 -23.43 17.55
N LEU A 324 2.83 -23.50 17.21
CA LEU A 324 1.75 -23.64 18.18
C LEU A 324 1.88 -24.92 19.02
N GLY A 325 2.27 -26.03 18.37
CA GLY A 325 2.56 -27.30 19.04
C GLY A 325 3.69 -27.18 20.06
N GLY A 326 4.80 -26.52 19.67
CA GLY A 326 5.93 -26.24 20.56
C GLY A 326 5.55 -25.37 21.75
N LEU A 327 4.84 -24.26 21.50
CA LEU A 327 4.39 -23.35 22.56
C LEU A 327 3.47 -24.06 23.55
N ARG A 328 2.58 -24.94 23.06
CA ARG A 328 1.69 -25.75 23.89
C ARG A 328 2.45 -26.75 24.77
N GLN A 329 3.50 -27.40 24.25
CA GLN A 329 4.33 -28.31 25.04
C GLN A 329 5.07 -27.58 26.18
N GLY A 330 5.53 -26.36 25.93
CA GLY A 330 6.16 -25.51 26.95
C GLY A 330 5.20 -24.94 28.01
N ASN A 331 3.89 -24.99 27.76
CA ASN A 331 2.86 -24.36 28.62
C ASN A 331 1.71 -25.34 28.93
N PRO A 332 1.96 -26.46 29.64
CA PRO A 332 0.95 -27.46 29.92
C PRO A 332 -0.23 -26.88 30.73
N GLY A 333 -1.46 -27.17 30.31
CA GLY A 333 -2.68 -26.76 30.99
C GLY A 333 -3.10 -25.30 30.77
N LYS A 334 -2.34 -24.52 30.00
CA LYS A 334 -2.69 -23.13 29.66
C LYS A 334 -3.18 -23.02 28.21
N PRO A 335 -4.13 -22.13 27.89
CA PRO A 335 -4.42 -21.77 26.52
C PRO A 335 -3.22 -21.02 25.93
N VAL A 336 -2.83 -21.39 24.72
CA VAL A 336 -1.73 -20.76 23.98
C VAL A 336 -2.22 -20.26 22.62
N ALA A 337 -1.59 -19.22 22.08
CA ALA A 337 -1.86 -18.71 20.75
C ALA A 337 -0.59 -18.24 20.05
N ILE A 338 -0.48 -18.56 18.77
CA ILE A 338 0.44 -17.88 17.85
C ILE A 338 -0.36 -16.80 17.14
N ILE A 339 0.09 -15.55 17.22
CA ILE A 339 -0.47 -14.45 16.44
C ILE A 339 0.50 -14.11 15.34
N SER A 340 0.07 -14.34 14.09
CA SER A 340 0.88 -14.02 12.92
C SER A 340 0.28 -12.90 12.11
N GLY A 341 1.14 -12.00 11.64
CA GLY A 341 0.81 -10.88 10.78
C GLY A 341 1.67 -10.87 9.54
N GLY A 342 1.06 -10.61 8.38
CA GLY A 342 1.72 -10.47 7.08
C GLY A 342 0.75 -10.72 5.92
N GLU A 343 1.27 -10.78 4.70
CA GLU A 343 0.54 -11.13 3.48
C GLU A 343 1.03 -12.47 2.91
N LEU A 344 0.24 -13.53 3.09
CA LEU A 344 0.55 -14.82 2.48
C LEU A 344 0.37 -14.80 0.96
N SER A 345 1.23 -15.52 0.23
CA SER A 345 1.06 -15.75 -1.19
C SER A 345 0.14 -16.96 -1.45
N CYS A 346 -0.82 -16.76 -2.35
CA CYS A 346 -1.78 -17.77 -2.79
C CYS A 346 -1.90 -17.74 -4.32
N PRO A 347 -1.14 -18.57 -5.05
CA PRO A 347 -1.22 -18.62 -6.51
C PRO A 347 -2.63 -18.98 -7.00
N VAL A 348 -3.13 -18.24 -7.99
CA VAL A 348 -4.43 -18.51 -8.61
C VAL A 348 -4.29 -19.66 -9.60
N THR A 349 -4.97 -20.77 -9.35
CA THR A 349 -4.91 -21.99 -10.19
C THR A 349 -6.22 -22.31 -10.91
N GLY A 350 -7.28 -21.53 -10.69
CA GLY A 350 -8.60 -21.73 -11.28
C GLY A 350 -9.49 -20.49 -11.21
N ASP A 351 -10.78 -20.65 -11.51
CA ASP A 351 -11.81 -19.61 -11.56
C ASP A 351 -12.69 -19.55 -10.29
N GLY A 352 -12.24 -20.18 -9.20
CA GLY A 352 -12.94 -20.21 -7.92
C GLY A 352 -13.04 -18.86 -7.21
N MET A 353 -13.81 -18.84 -6.13
CA MET A 353 -13.97 -17.69 -5.24
C MET A 353 -13.25 -17.92 -3.92
N GLY A 354 -12.43 -16.96 -3.49
CA GLY A 354 -11.67 -17.02 -2.25
C GLY A 354 -10.55 -16.00 -2.20
N GLY A 355 -9.66 -16.20 -1.24
CA GLY A 355 -8.45 -15.40 -1.08
C GLY A 355 -7.42 -16.13 -0.23
N ARG A 356 -6.30 -15.46 0.03
CA ARG A 356 -5.15 -16.03 0.74
C ARG A 356 -5.51 -16.49 2.16
N ASN A 357 -6.38 -15.76 2.86
CA ASN A 357 -6.75 -16.09 4.23
C ASN A 357 -7.68 -17.31 4.27
N GLN A 358 -8.66 -17.38 3.36
CA GLN A 358 -9.52 -18.55 3.19
C GLN A 358 -8.72 -19.79 2.78
N ALA A 359 -7.78 -19.64 1.83
CA ALA A 359 -6.91 -20.74 1.41
C ALA A 359 -6.04 -21.28 2.55
N PHE A 360 -5.43 -20.39 3.34
CA PHE A 360 -4.66 -20.75 4.54
C PHE A 360 -5.50 -21.52 5.56
N VAL A 361 -6.70 -21.04 5.86
CA VAL A 361 -7.59 -21.71 6.83
C VAL A 361 -8.04 -23.05 6.30
N LEU A 362 -8.38 -23.15 5.01
CA LEU A 362 -8.78 -24.39 4.37
C LEU A 362 -7.65 -25.44 4.42
N ASP A 363 -6.41 -25.04 4.15
CA ASP A 363 -5.23 -25.90 4.24
C ASP A 363 -4.98 -26.39 5.69
N CYS A 364 -5.32 -25.56 6.69
CA CYS A 364 -5.27 -25.96 8.09
C CYS A 364 -6.33 -27.01 8.47
N VAL A 365 -7.50 -27.07 7.80
CA VAL A 365 -8.64 -27.91 8.23
C VAL A 365 -8.25 -29.38 8.40
N THR A 366 -7.58 -29.96 7.42
CA THR A 366 -7.15 -31.37 7.47
C THR A 366 -6.07 -31.60 8.53
N LYS A 367 -5.17 -30.62 8.71
CA LYS A 367 -4.06 -30.66 9.67
C LYS A 367 -4.53 -30.58 11.13
N ILE A 368 -5.66 -29.90 11.37
CA ILE A 368 -6.21 -29.71 12.72
C ILE A 368 -7.36 -30.66 13.06
N ALA A 369 -7.75 -31.56 12.14
CA ALA A 369 -8.89 -32.45 12.33
C ALA A 369 -8.76 -33.29 13.62
N GLY A 370 -9.80 -33.25 14.46
CA GLY A 370 -9.83 -33.91 15.78
C GLY A 370 -8.97 -33.25 16.86
N LEU A 371 -8.23 -32.19 16.56
CA LEU A 371 -7.39 -31.48 17.52
C LEU A 371 -8.15 -30.31 18.18
N PRO A 372 -7.85 -29.96 19.45
CA PRO A 372 -8.45 -28.82 20.14
C PRO A 372 -7.79 -27.50 19.71
N VAL A 373 -7.74 -27.25 18.40
CA VAL A 373 -7.12 -26.09 17.76
C VAL A 373 -8.19 -25.29 17.02
N VAL A 374 -8.04 -23.96 17.01
CA VAL A 374 -8.86 -23.04 16.23
C VAL A 374 -7.90 -22.17 15.42
N VAL A 375 -8.20 -22.01 14.13
CA VAL A 375 -7.45 -21.14 13.22
C VAL A 375 -8.41 -20.09 12.68
N LEU A 376 -8.05 -18.81 12.85
CA LEU A 376 -8.71 -17.68 12.20
C LEU A 376 -7.66 -16.94 11.39
N SER A 377 -7.98 -16.63 10.14
CA SER A 377 -7.18 -15.76 9.29
C SER A 377 -8.10 -14.81 8.53
N ALA A 378 -7.78 -13.52 8.54
CA ALA A 378 -8.63 -12.50 7.94
C ALA A 378 -7.86 -11.21 7.60
N GLY A 379 -8.26 -10.57 6.48
CA GLY A 379 -7.87 -9.22 6.12
C GLY A 379 -8.57 -8.19 7.00
N THR A 380 -7.81 -7.21 7.51
CA THR A 380 -8.32 -6.13 8.36
C THR A 380 -9.16 -5.11 7.58
N ASP A 381 -9.05 -5.09 6.26
CA ASP A 381 -9.88 -4.30 5.35
C ASP A 381 -11.24 -4.95 5.04
N GLY A 382 -11.50 -6.15 5.57
CA GLY A 382 -12.78 -6.84 5.47
C GLY A 382 -12.98 -7.64 4.18
N ILE A 383 -11.97 -7.73 3.30
CA ILE A 383 -12.06 -8.43 2.01
C ILE A 383 -10.89 -9.40 1.84
N ASP A 384 -11.17 -10.62 1.41
CA ASP A 384 -10.16 -11.63 1.09
C ASP A 384 -10.30 -12.12 -0.35
N GLY A 385 -9.41 -11.62 -1.21
CA GLY A 385 -9.37 -11.94 -2.64
C GLY A 385 -10.61 -11.43 -3.39
N ASN A 386 -11.27 -12.32 -4.13
CA ASN A 386 -12.52 -12.03 -4.86
C ASN A 386 -13.78 -12.45 -4.08
N SER A 387 -13.64 -12.77 -2.79
CA SER A 387 -14.74 -13.17 -1.90
C SER A 387 -15.33 -11.96 -1.16
N PRO A 388 -16.63 -11.97 -0.83
CA PRO A 388 -17.22 -10.97 0.07
C PRO A 388 -16.80 -11.16 1.55
N ALA A 389 -16.12 -12.26 1.88
CA ALA A 389 -15.63 -12.53 3.23
C ALA A 389 -14.30 -11.82 3.49
N ALA A 390 -14.05 -11.48 4.76
CA ALA A 390 -12.75 -10.99 5.22
C ALA A 390 -11.69 -12.10 5.32
N GLY A 391 -12.10 -13.37 5.30
CA GLY A 391 -11.24 -14.52 5.56
C GLY A 391 -12.08 -15.70 6.05
N ALA A 392 -11.51 -16.54 6.90
CA ALA A 392 -12.17 -17.74 7.42
C ALA A 392 -11.77 -18.08 8.85
N ILE A 393 -12.56 -18.96 9.47
CA ILE A 393 -12.28 -19.56 10.77
C ILE A 393 -12.65 -21.04 10.74
N ALA A 394 -11.73 -21.90 11.18
CA ALA A 394 -11.91 -23.34 11.31
C ALA A 394 -11.49 -23.84 12.69
N ASP A 395 -12.01 -24.98 13.07
CA ASP A 395 -11.66 -25.75 14.26
C ASP A 395 -11.52 -27.24 13.92
N GLY A 396 -11.10 -28.06 14.88
CA GLY A 396 -10.88 -29.49 14.65
C GLY A 396 -12.12 -30.30 14.24
N GLN A 397 -13.32 -29.71 14.24
CA GLN A 397 -14.55 -30.34 13.76
C GLN A 397 -14.93 -29.90 12.34
N SER A 398 -14.22 -28.94 11.75
CA SER A 398 -14.60 -28.32 10.48
C SER A 398 -14.42 -29.22 9.24
N LEU A 399 -13.79 -30.39 9.38
CA LEU A 399 -13.64 -31.37 8.31
C LEU A 399 -14.89 -32.27 8.14
N GLU A 400 -15.64 -32.49 9.21
CA GLU A 400 -16.91 -33.22 9.22
C GLU A 400 -18.04 -32.36 8.67
#